data_AF-A0A2T0AF95-F1
#
_entry.id   AF-A0A2T0AF95-F1
#
_cell.length_a   1.000
_cell.length_b   1.000
_cell.length_c   1.000
_cell.angle_alpha   90.00
_cell.angle_beta   90.00
_cell.angle_gamma   90.00
#
_symmetry.space_group_name_H-M   'P 1'
#
loop_
_entity.id
_entity.type
_entity.pdbx_description
1 polymer ?
#
loop_
_entity_poly.entity_id
_entity_poly.type
_entity_poly.pdbx_seq_one_letter_code
_entity_poly.pdbx_strand_id
1 'polypeptide(L)'
;MRATLQLLSKASRAPLTSKQGNKNYYKGTGSHPGLGSKRTGRFATGKAPYIMMPERMRQFVVPEGLNETDLKPYVAANVRFDFKNDSGWPMANTKPTFASKRQGLFGPNGFDGHYYLQLGEHFKGIKSE
;
A
#
# COMPACT_ATOMS: atom_id res chain seq x y z
N MET A 1 -22.89 -41.50 43.54
CA MET A 1 -22.98 -40.17 42.91
C MET A 1 -21.76 -39.95 42.03
N ARG A 2 -21.93 -39.76 40.72
CA ARG A 2 -20.82 -39.37 39.82
C ARG A 2 -20.70 -37.85 39.86
N ALA A 3 -19.52 -37.33 40.19
CA ALA A 3 -19.26 -35.90 40.20
C ALA A 3 -19.43 -35.32 38.79
N THR A 4 -20.35 -34.38 38.63
CA THR A 4 -20.51 -33.59 37.42
C THR A 4 -19.29 -32.69 37.24
N LEU A 5 -18.51 -32.92 36.20
CA LEU A 5 -17.33 -32.12 35.84
C LEU A 5 -17.74 -30.66 35.56
N GLN A 6 -17.55 -29.78 36.55
CA GLN A 6 -17.66 -28.31 36.40
C GLN A 6 -16.50 -27.70 35.58
N LEU A 7 -15.71 -28.50 34.85
CA LEU A 7 -14.45 -28.06 34.25
C LEU A 7 -14.59 -27.34 32.89
N LEU A 8 -15.79 -27.33 32.30
CA LEU A 8 -16.10 -26.65 31.03
C LEU A 8 -17.17 -25.56 31.17
N SER A 9 -17.49 -25.12 32.38
CA SER A 9 -18.60 -24.18 32.64
C SER A 9 -18.24 -22.69 32.47
N LYS A 10 -17.01 -22.37 32.06
CA LYS A 10 -16.52 -20.98 31.97
C LYS A 10 -16.38 -20.53 30.53
N ALA A 11 -16.57 -19.23 30.30
CA ALA A 11 -16.34 -18.61 29.00
C ALA A 11 -14.88 -18.82 28.54
N SER A 12 -14.69 -19.04 27.23
CA SER A 12 -13.36 -19.14 26.64
C SER A 12 -12.56 -17.86 26.86
N ARG A 13 -11.25 -18.01 27.11
CA ARG A 13 -10.30 -16.89 27.20
C ARG A 13 -9.84 -16.38 25.82
N ALA A 14 -10.31 -17.00 24.74
CA ALA A 14 -10.05 -16.52 23.39
C ALA A 14 -10.66 -15.11 23.18
N PRO A 15 -10.07 -14.26 22.32
CA PRO A 15 -10.61 -12.94 22.05
C PRO A 15 -12.05 -12.99 21.58
N LEU A 16 -12.92 -12.22 22.23
CA LEU A 16 -14.32 -12.15 21.86
C LEU A 16 -14.49 -11.55 20.46
N THR A 17 -15.26 -12.24 19.62
CA THR A 17 -15.64 -11.81 18.27
C THR A 17 -17.13 -11.46 18.23
N SER A 18 -17.56 -10.75 17.18
CA SER A 18 -18.97 -10.42 16.98
C SER A 18 -19.89 -11.65 16.89
N LYS A 19 -19.33 -12.85 16.61
CA LYS A 19 -20.06 -14.12 16.56
C LYS A 19 -20.27 -14.78 17.93
N GLN A 20 -19.61 -14.29 18.96
CA GLN A 20 -19.64 -14.86 20.31
C GLN A 20 -20.38 -13.99 21.32
N GLY A 21 -20.63 -12.72 21.00
CA GLY A 21 -21.44 -11.82 21.83
C GLY A 21 -22.93 -11.88 21.51
N ASN A 22 -23.77 -11.42 22.44
CA ASN A 22 -25.23 -11.33 22.27
C ASN A 22 -25.63 -9.99 21.60
N LYS A 23 -26.94 -9.69 21.50
CA LYS A 23 -27.57 -8.52 20.84
C LYS A 23 -26.87 -7.18 21.06
N ASN A 24 -26.29 -6.93 22.22
CA ASN A 24 -25.66 -5.65 22.58
C ASN A 24 -24.14 -5.60 22.37
N TYR A 25 -23.55 -6.67 21.82
CA TYR A 25 -22.12 -6.72 21.51
C TYR A 25 -21.91 -6.52 20.01
N TYR A 26 -21.50 -5.30 19.63
CA TYR A 26 -21.08 -5.01 18.26
C TYR A 26 -19.56 -4.82 18.21
N LYS A 27 -18.92 -5.50 17.26
CA LYS A 27 -17.50 -5.34 16.94
C LYS A 27 -17.32 -5.35 15.43
N GLY A 28 -16.69 -4.31 14.91
CA GLY A 28 -16.35 -4.23 13.48
C GLY A 28 -15.29 -5.26 13.09
N THR A 29 -15.26 -5.62 11.81
CA THR A 29 -14.30 -6.59 11.23
C THR A 29 -12.92 -6.00 10.95
N GLY A 30 -12.69 -4.75 11.33
CA GLY A 30 -11.43 -4.05 11.04
C GLY A 30 -11.30 -3.63 9.58
N SER A 31 -12.40 -3.49 8.84
CA SER A 31 -12.43 -3.11 7.43
C SER A 31 -11.39 -2.05 7.05
N HIS A 32 -10.47 -2.46 6.17
CA HIS A 32 -9.42 -1.69 5.49
C HIS A 32 -8.33 -1.06 6.38
N PRO A 33 -7.49 -1.87 7.06
CA PRO A 33 -6.25 -1.35 7.64
C PRO A 33 -5.33 -0.88 6.50
N GLY A 34 -4.91 0.39 6.53
CA GLY A 34 -3.93 0.94 5.58
C GLY A 34 -4.50 1.79 4.43
N LEU A 35 -5.82 1.86 4.24
CA LEU A 35 -6.44 2.64 3.14
C LEU A 35 -7.21 3.88 3.63
N GLY A 36 -6.76 4.51 4.72
CA GLY A 36 -7.36 5.72 5.29
C GLY A 36 -8.57 5.48 6.18
N SER A 37 -9.49 6.44 6.24
CA SER A 37 -10.67 6.39 7.11
C SER A 37 -11.51 5.13 6.86
N LYS A 38 -11.94 4.48 7.95
CA LYS A 38 -12.78 3.27 7.88
C LYS A 38 -14.26 3.58 7.71
N ARG A 39 -14.66 4.81 8.03
CA ARG A 39 -16.06 5.25 8.09
C ARG A 39 -16.47 5.84 6.75
N THR A 40 -17.41 5.21 6.06
CA THR A 40 -17.95 5.63 4.74
C THR A 40 -19.08 6.65 4.82
N GLY A 41 -19.53 7.01 6.02
CA GLY A 41 -20.77 7.76 6.20
C GLY A 41 -20.93 8.32 7.60
N ARG A 42 -22.15 8.59 8.04
CA ARG A 42 -22.45 8.99 9.43
C ARG A 42 -23.76 8.41 9.92
N PHE A 43 -23.84 8.13 11.22
CA PHE A 43 -25.13 7.92 11.85
C PHE A 43 -25.87 9.25 11.98
N ALA A 44 -27.18 9.23 11.76
CA ALA A 44 -28.08 10.36 11.94
C ALA A 44 -29.28 9.96 12.81
N THR A 45 -29.86 10.93 13.51
CA THR A 45 -31.08 10.74 14.28
C THR A 45 -32.27 10.75 13.32
N GLY A 46 -33.00 9.64 13.19
CA GLY A 46 -34.18 9.54 12.32
C GLY A 46 -34.42 8.15 11.73
N LYS A 47 -35.35 8.06 10.78
CA LYS A 47 -35.78 6.80 10.13
C LYS A 47 -34.69 6.15 9.26
N ALA A 48 -33.74 6.94 8.76
CA ALA A 48 -32.56 6.48 8.02
C ALA A 48 -31.32 6.61 8.92
N PRO A 49 -30.99 5.58 9.71
CA PRO A 49 -30.00 5.72 10.78
C PRO A 49 -28.58 5.95 10.26
N TYR A 50 -28.26 5.62 8.99
CA TYR A 50 -26.93 5.80 8.41
C TYR A 50 -26.96 6.50 7.05
N ILE A 51 -26.23 7.61 6.94
CA ILE A 51 -26.07 8.43 5.74
C ILE A 51 -24.71 8.12 5.10
N MET A 52 -24.74 7.65 3.87
CA MET A 52 -23.54 7.42 3.05
C MET A 52 -22.94 8.75 2.57
N MET A 53 -21.62 8.88 2.63
CA MET A 53 -20.88 10.09 2.23
C MET A 53 -19.88 9.72 1.13
N PRO A 54 -20.16 10.03 -0.14
CA PRO A 54 -19.26 9.70 -1.25
C PRO A 54 -17.82 10.19 -1.04
N GLU A 55 -17.65 11.34 -0.38
CA GLU A 55 -16.33 11.94 -0.09
C GLU A 55 -15.49 11.10 0.89
N ARG A 56 -16.14 10.22 1.66
CA ARG A 56 -15.47 9.27 2.56
C ARG A 56 -15.28 7.89 1.95
N MET A 57 -15.86 7.66 0.77
CA MET A 57 -15.69 6.41 0.05
C MET A 57 -14.39 6.43 -0.74
N ARG A 58 -13.79 5.26 -0.88
CA ARG A 58 -12.59 5.09 -1.68
C ARG A 58 -13.00 5.03 -3.15
N GLN A 59 -12.26 5.75 -3.98
CA GLN A 59 -12.37 5.66 -5.44
C GLN A 59 -11.11 4.98 -5.96
N PHE A 60 -11.28 3.89 -6.69
CA PHE A 60 -10.18 3.24 -7.40
C PHE A 60 -10.15 3.82 -8.81
N VAL A 61 -9.11 4.59 -9.12
CA VAL A 61 -8.91 5.17 -10.45
C VAL A 61 -8.20 4.12 -11.30
N VAL A 62 -8.91 3.61 -12.31
CA VAL A 62 -8.34 2.70 -13.30
C VAL A 62 -7.91 3.55 -14.50
N PRO A 63 -6.61 3.53 -14.89
CA PRO A 63 -6.16 4.28 -16.05
C PRO A 63 -6.73 3.69 -17.34
N GLU A 64 -6.95 4.55 -18.32
CA GLU A 64 -7.34 4.15 -19.67
C GLU A 64 -6.16 3.51 -20.43
N GLY A 65 -6.44 2.76 -21.49
CA GLY A 65 -5.41 2.15 -22.35
C GLY A 65 -4.67 0.96 -21.75
N LEU A 66 -5.12 0.40 -20.62
CA LEU A 66 -4.45 -0.74 -19.97
C LEU A 66 -4.34 -1.97 -20.89
N ASN A 67 -5.32 -2.15 -21.78
CA ASN A 67 -5.36 -3.21 -22.80
C ASN A 67 -4.38 -2.99 -23.96
N GLU A 68 -3.92 -1.77 -24.17
CA GLU A 68 -3.02 -1.39 -25.27
C GLU A 68 -1.56 -1.37 -24.83
N THR A 69 -1.29 -1.43 -23.53
CA THR A 69 0.08 -1.40 -23.02
C THR A 69 0.89 -2.65 -23.39
N ASP A 70 2.08 -2.41 -23.93
CA ASP A 70 3.07 -3.47 -24.19
C ASP A 70 3.65 -4.04 -22.88
N LEU A 71 3.65 -3.26 -21.82
CA LEU A 71 4.18 -3.65 -20.51
C LEU A 71 3.44 -4.85 -19.93
N LYS A 72 4.20 -5.86 -19.47
CA LYS A 72 3.69 -7.05 -18.81
C LYS A 72 4.19 -7.12 -17.36
N PRO A 73 3.50 -7.86 -16.47
CA PRO A 73 3.93 -8.00 -15.07
C PRO A 73 5.28 -8.71 -14.89
N TYR A 74 5.73 -9.45 -15.91
CA TYR A 74 6.97 -10.22 -15.89
C TYR A 74 7.94 -9.72 -16.96
N VAL A 75 9.23 -9.90 -16.68
CA VAL A 75 10.34 -9.57 -17.59
C VAL A 75 10.95 -10.87 -18.11
N ALA A 76 11.48 -10.85 -19.33
CA ALA A 76 12.17 -11.99 -19.92
C ALA A 76 13.45 -12.35 -19.15
N ALA A 77 13.59 -13.61 -18.76
CA ALA A 77 14.70 -14.07 -17.91
C ALA A 77 16.08 -14.04 -18.59
N ASN A 78 16.11 -14.04 -19.92
CA ASN A 78 17.33 -14.05 -20.73
C ASN A 78 17.84 -12.65 -21.08
N VAL A 79 17.09 -11.59 -20.74
CA VAL A 79 17.53 -10.21 -20.98
C VAL A 79 18.48 -9.80 -19.87
N ARG A 80 19.73 -9.50 -20.23
CA ARG A 80 20.69 -8.85 -19.34
C ARG A 80 20.57 -7.35 -19.52
N PHE A 81 20.39 -6.61 -18.44
CA PHE A 81 20.28 -5.16 -18.44
C PHE A 81 21.46 -4.56 -17.69
N ASP A 82 22.30 -3.78 -18.37
CA ASP A 82 23.38 -3.03 -17.73
C ASP A 82 22.90 -1.62 -17.43
N PHE A 83 22.57 -1.36 -16.16
CA PHE A 83 22.04 -0.07 -15.74
C PHE A 83 22.96 1.11 -16.09
N LYS A 84 24.29 0.92 -16.17
CA LYS A 84 25.20 2.04 -16.46
C LYS A 84 25.13 2.48 -17.93
N ASN A 85 25.00 1.52 -18.84
CA ASN A 85 25.08 1.76 -20.28
C ASN A 85 23.70 1.86 -20.93
N ASP A 86 22.73 1.08 -20.43
CA ASP A 86 21.42 0.91 -21.08
C ASP A 86 20.31 1.78 -20.45
N SER A 87 20.51 2.33 -19.25
CA SER A 87 19.43 3.07 -18.57
C SER A 87 19.11 4.41 -19.24
N GLY A 88 20.10 5.07 -19.82
CA GLY A 88 19.97 6.46 -20.30
C GLY A 88 19.79 7.48 -19.18
N TRP A 89 19.96 7.09 -17.90
CA TRP A 89 19.81 7.95 -16.74
C TRP A 89 21.18 8.42 -16.26
N PRO A 90 21.35 9.70 -15.89
CA PRO A 90 22.61 10.18 -15.37
C PRO A 90 22.88 9.53 -14.03
N MET A 91 24.15 9.24 -13.79
CA MET A 91 24.61 8.77 -12.49
C MET A 91 24.54 9.92 -11.47
N ALA A 92 24.13 9.64 -10.24
CA ALA A 92 24.07 10.64 -9.18
C ALA A 92 25.46 11.24 -8.92
N ASN A 93 25.59 12.57 -8.99
CA ASN A 93 26.87 13.25 -8.78
C ASN A 93 27.46 12.99 -7.40
N THR A 94 26.61 12.87 -6.39
CA THR A 94 26.99 12.58 -5.00
C THR A 94 27.34 11.11 -4.77
N LYS A 95 26.94 10.22 -5.69
CA LYS A 95 26.99 8.76 -5.53
C LYS A 95 27.40 8.08 -6.85
N PRO A 96 28.71 8.05 -7.16
CA PRO A 96 29.22 7.56 -8.44
C PRO A 96 29.21 6.03 -8.57
N THR A 97 28.54 5.31 -7.67
CA THR A 97 28.45 3.83 -7.71
C THR A 97 27.00 3.38 -7.53
N PHE A 98 26.59 2.31 -8.23
CA PHE A 98 25.20 1.83 -8.16
C PHE A 98 24.94 0.95 -6.93
N ALA A 99 25.76 -0.09 -6.75
CA ALA A 99 25.49 -1.19 -5.81
C ALA A 99 26.17 -1.02 -4.44
N SER A 100 26.83 0.11 -4.17
CA SER A 100 27.49 0.31 -2.88
C SER A 100 26.45 0.36 -1.76
N LYS A 101 26.59 -0.53 -0.76
CA LYS A 101 25.66 -0.58 0.39
C LYS A 101 25.65 0.70 1.24
N ARG A 102 26.73 1.51 1.17
CA ARG A 102 26.90 2.71 2.00
C ARG A 102 26.57 4.00 1.27
N GLN A 103 26.90 4.08 -0.02
CA GLN A 103 26.80 5.32 -0.80
C GLN A 103 26.35 5.05 -2.25
N GLY A 104 25.70 3.92 -2.51
CA GLY A 104 25.21 3.57 -3.82
C GLY A 104 23.85 4.19 -4.15
N LEU A 105 23.54 4.32 -5.44
CA LEU A 105 22.21 4.75 -5.90
C LEU A 105 21.07 3.83 -5.41
N PHE A 106 21.33 2.53 -5.26
CA PHE A 106 20.36 1.58 -4.69
C PHE A 106 20.55 1.36 -3.18
N GLY A 107 21.34 2.20 -2.52
CA GLY A 107 21.51 2.20 -1.07
C GLY A 107 20.35 2.89 -0.33
N PRO A 108 20.32 2.85 1.01
CA PRO A 108 19.25 3.42 1.83
C PRO A 108 18.96 4.91 1.56
N ASN A 109 20.01 5.66 1.23
CA ASN A 109 19.93 7.09 0.92
C ASN A 109 20.15 7.35 -0.57
N GLY A 110 19.99 6.35 -1.43
CA GLY A 110 20.41 6.40 -2.82
C GLY A 110 19.60 7.37 -3.68
N PHE A 111 18.26 7.28 -3.62
CA PHE A 111 17.32 8.18 -4.30
C PHE A 111 16.98 9.39 -3.43
N ASP A 112 17.93 10.31 -3.28
CA ASP A 112 17.75 11.54 -2.50
C ASP A 112 17.16 12.68 -3.34
N GLY A 113 16.73 13.75 -2.67
CA GLY A 113 16.19 14.94 -3.33
C GLY A 113 17.17 15.58 -4.31
N HIS A 114 18.47 15.57 -3.99
CA HIS A 114 19.52 16.08 -4.88
C HIS A 114 19.57 15.30 -6.20
N TYR A 115 19.47 13.97 -6.16
CA TYR A 115 19.42 13.16 -7.36
C TYR A 115 18.15 13.44 -8.20
N TYR A 116 16.99 13.61 -7.57
CA TYR A 116 15.78 13.97 -8.30
C TYR A 116 15.87 15.34 -8.99
N LEU A 117 16.52 16.33 -8.36
CA LEU A 117 16.78 17.62 -9.00
C LEU A 117 17.73 17.48 -10.20
N GLN A 118 18.81 16.71 -10.05
CA GLN A 118 19.73 16.40 -11.14
C GLN A 118 19.01 15.69 -12.31
N LEU A 119 18.16 14.71 -12.03
CA LEU A 119 17.33 14.05 -13.06
C LEU A 119 16.41 15.05 -13.75
N GLY A 120 15.78 15.94 -12.99
CA GLY A 120 14.92 16.99 -13.53
C GLY A 120 15.67 17.93 -14.48
N GLU A 121 16.90 18.34 -14.15
CA GLU A 121 17.77 19.14 -15.02
C GLU A 121 18.17 18.36 -16.27
N HIS A 122 18.55 17.10 -16.13
CA HIS A 122 18.89 16.22 -17.25
C HIS A 122 17.73 16.08 -18.25
N PHE A 123 16.52 15.79 -17.78
CA PHE A 123 15.35 15.68 -18.66
C PHE A 123 14.91 17.03 -19.25
N LYS A 124 15.16 18.16 -18.57
CA LYS A 124 14.97 19.49 -19.15
C LYS A 124 15.97 19.77 -20.28
N GLY A 125 17.23 19.36 -20.11
CA GLY A 125 18.28 19.49 -21.12
C GLY A 125 18.06 18.63 -22.36
N ILE A 126 17.32 17.51 -22.23
CA ILE A 126 16.96 16.63 -23.35
C ILE A 126 15.83 17.21 -24.23
N LYS A 127 15.13 18.27 -23.80
CA LYS A 127 14.19 18.97 -24.67
C LYS A 127 14.93 19.80 -25.71
N SER A 128 15.40 19.15 -26.77
CA SER A 128 15.75 19.75 -28.05
C SER A 128 15.10 18.94 -29.16
N GLU A 129 14.27 19.66 -29.94
CA GLU A 129 13.43 19.25 -31.09
C GLU A 129 12.03 18.69 -30.77
#